data_AF-A0A835JQ70-F1
#
_entry.id   AF-A0A835JQ70-F1
#
_cell.length_a   1.000
_cell.length_b   1.000
_cell.length_c   1.000
_cell.angle_alpha   90.00
_cell.angle_beta   90.00
_cell.angle_gamma   90.00
#
_symmetry.space_group_name_H-M   'P 1'
#
loop_
_entity.id
_entity.type
_entity.pdbx_description
1 polymer ?
#
loop_
_entity_poly.entity_id
_entity_poly.type
_entity_poly.pdbx_seq_one_letter_code
_entity_poly.pdbx_strand_id
1 'polypeptide(L)'
;MAMAKYSTQTWNIFHPITHHFPHKSPNHSVSLPLYKTPSDFSSLSTSPHLNNLAPTHLCFKAFASSSSSSFSVGSAEYTEETATKEKFQKSLSLPGCSTSLSLLGTGYREKVFAIIGVKVYAAGLYVNPSILNTLSTWKGQSASEIQDNSALFSSIFQAPLEKSLQIVLVRDVDGKTFWDALDDAISPRIKTATPIDESALSTFRSIFQGRPLKKGSLIFLTWLDPSKMLVCVSSDGIPSSVDATIESANVTSALFDVFFGDTPVSPSLKTSAANGLATILK
;
A
#
# COMPACT_ATOMS: atom_id res chain seq x y z
N MET A 1 -2.04 -48.31 10.83
CA MET A 1 -2.39 -47.41 11.95
C MET A 1 -1.08 -46.90 12.53
N ALA A 2 -0.70 -45.65 12.23
CA ALA A 2 0.58 -45.06 12.63
C ALA A 2 0.36 -43.60 13.06
N MET A 3 0.83 -43.23 14.25
CA MET A 3 0.67 -41.89 14.80
C MET A 3 1.90 -41.02 14.48
N ALA A 4 1.74 -40.05 13.59
CA ALA A 4 2.75 -39.00 13.40
C ALA A 4 2.70 -38.03 14.59
N LYS A 5 3.79 -37.93 15.35
CA LYS A 5 3.90 -36.96 16.47
C LYS A 5 4.25 -35.58 15.92
N TYR A 6 3.32 -34.64 15.97
CA TYR A 6 3.62 -33.23 15.72
C TYR A 6 4.47 -32.66 16.86
N SER A 7 5.59 -32.02 16.51
CA SER A 7 6.49 -31.36 17.46
C SER A 7 6.20 -29.85 17.47
N THR A 8 5.45 -29.39 18.46
CA THR A 8 5.13 -27.96 18.64
C THR A 8 6.29 -27.24 19.32
N GLN A 9 7.22 -26.67 18.54
CA GLN A 9 8.26 -25.79 19.07
C GLN A 9 7.66 -24.45 19.49
N THR A 10 7.48 -24.24 20.79
CA THR A 10 7.05 -22.97 21.38
C THR A 10 8.20 -21.97 21.47
N TRP A 11 8.19 -20.95 20.63
CA TRP A 11 9.19 -19.88 20.65
C TRP A 11 8.87 -18.81 21.70
N ASN A 12 9.26 -19.05 22.95
CA ASN A 12 9.29 -18.04 24.01
C ASN A 12 10.60 -17.22 23.91
N ILE A 13 10.52 -15.98 23.44
CA ILE A 13 11.61 -15.00 23.61
C ILE A 13 11.05 -13.68 24.15
N PHE A 14 11.08 -13.54 25.48
CA PHE A 14 10.98 -12.26 26.17
C PHE A 14 12.40 -11.85 26.61
N HIS A 15 12.97 -10.82 25.99
CA HIS A 15 14.14 -10.11 26.50
C HIS A 15 14.01 -8.61 26.15
N PRO A 16 13.76 -7.71 27.12
CA PRO A 16 13.74 -6.27 26.87
C PRO A 16 15.17 -5.73 26.81
N ILE A 17 15.73 -5.59 25.60
CA ILE A 17 17.05 -4.97 25.42
C ILE A 17 16.89 -3.44 25.40
N THR A 18 17.11 -2.81 26.56
CA THR A 18 17.08 -1.35 26.71
C THR A 18 18.34 -0.70 26.13
N HIS A 19 18.32 -0.35 24.84
CA HIS A 19 19.37 0.46 24.24
C HIS A 19 19.29 1.93 24.69
N HIS A 20 20.15 2.30 25.64
CA HIS A 20 20.43 3.69 25.99
C HIS A 20 21.22 4.37 24.87
N PHE A 21 20.64 5.38 24.22
CA PHE A 21 21.37 6.30 23.34
C PHE A 21 21.83 7.54 24.13
N PRO A 22 23.11 7.94 24.09
CA PRO A 22 23.61 9.09 24.82
C PRO A 22 23.17 10.41 24.16
N HIS A 23 22.28 11.15 24.83
CA HIS A 23 21.86 12.49 24.43
C HIS A 23 23.02 13.49 24.55
N LYS A 24 23.41 14.17 23.45
CA LYS A 24 24.55 15.09 23.44
C LYS A 24 24.28 16.37 22.64
N SER A 25 23.61 17.33 23.29
CA SER A 25 23.49 18.71 22.80
C SER A 25 24.79 19.51 23.03
N PRO A 26 25.12 20.45 22.13
CA PRO A 26 25.88 21.64 22.46
C PRO A 26 24.98 22.88 22.38
N ASN A 27 24.77 23.57 23.49
CA ASN A 27 24.22 24.93 23.48
C ASN A 27 25.33 25.92 23.11
N HIS A 28 25.09 26.82 22.14
CA HIS A 28 25.83 28.08 22.05
C HIS A 28 24.91 29.22 21.63
N SER A 29 24.77 30.19 22.53
CA SER A 29 24.05 31.45 22.31
C SER A 29 25.02 32.55 21.84
N VAL A 30 24.64 33.29 20.80
CA VAL A 30 25.28 34.56 20.43
C VAL A 30 24.20 35.60 20.14
N SER A 31 24.38 36.81 20.67
CA SER A 31 23.37 37.89 20.67
C SER A 31 23.54 38.86 19.50
N LEU A 32 22.45 39.55 19.15
CA LEU A 32 22.43 40.69 18.22
C LEU A 32 23.21 41.90 18.77
N PRO A 33 23.64 42.81 17.88
CA PRO A 33 23.50 44.24 18.11
C PRO A 33 22.59 44.93 17.08
N LEU A 34 21.94 46.01 17.51
CA LEU A 34 20.95 46.81 16.79
C LEU A 34 21.47 48.25 16.58
N TYR A 35 21.47 48.76 15.35
CA TYR A 35 21.65 50.21 15.07
C TYR A 35 20.75 50.72 13.94
N LYS A 36 20.75 52.05 13.72
CA LYS A 36 19.57 52.83 13.29
C LYS A 36 19.52 53.30 11.82
N THR A 37 18.31 53.68 11.44
CA THR A 37 17.83 54.60 10.36
C THR A 37 18.41 56.03 10.51
N PRO A 38 18.15 57.05 9.63
CA PRO A 38 16.95 57.26 8.78
C PRO A 38 17.16 58.01 7.42
N SER A 39 16.10 58.70 6.98
CA SER A 39 15.91 59.52 5.76
C SER A 39 15.76 58.75 4.45
N ASP A 40 14.96 59.15 3.45
CA ASP A 40 13.73 59.97 3.28
C ASP A 40 13.79 60.47 1.82
N PHE A 41 12.71 60.33 1.03
CA PHE A 41 12.11 61.43 0.24
C PHE A 41 10.88 61.00 -0.58
N SER A 42 10.05 61.99 -0.91
CA SER A 42 8.78 61.94 -1.67
C SER A 42 9.01 61.97 -3.21
N SER A 43 8.04 62.05 -4.15
CA SER A 43 6.57 62.29 -4.13
C SER A 43 5.90 62.06 -5.51
N LEU A 44 4.64 61.58 -5.50
CA LEU A 44 3.44 62.02 -6.28
C LEU A 44 3.37 62.08 -7.84
N SER A 45 2.13 61.77 -8.32
CA SER A 45 1.43 62.32 -9.51
C SER A 45 1.82 61.80 -10.92
N THR A 46 0.98 61.75 -11.97
CA THR A 46 -0.44 62.17 -12.20
C THR A 46 -1.12 61.31 -13.29
N SER A 47 -2.46 61.36 -13.44
CA SER A 47 -3.23 60.75 -14.57
C SER A 47 -3.88 61.80 -15.51
N PRO A 48 -4.23 61.42 -16.76
CA PRO A 48 -5.63 61.50 -17.26
C PRO A 48 -6.06 60.22 -18.06
N HIS A 49 -7.33 59.79 -18.22
CA HIS A 49 -8.52 60.41 -18.86
C HIS A 49 -8.31 60.60 -20.40
N LEU A 50 -9.13 60.15 -21.37
CA LEU A 50 -10.50 59.56 -21.48
C LEU A 50 -10.48 58.56 -22.72
N ASN A 51 -11.47 58.05 -23.49
CA ASN A 51 -12.93 58.28 -23.69
C ASN A 51 -13.67 57.15 -24.50
N ASN A 52 -14.93 56.86 -24.12
CA ASN A 52 -16.14 56.44 -24.90
C ASN A 52 -16.27 55.22 -25.86
N LEU A 53 -17.53 54.71 -25.87
CA LEU A 53 -18.33 54.04 -26.93
C LEU A 53 -18.18 52.52 -27.23
N ALA A 54 -19.26 51.96 -27.79
CA ALA A 54 -19.58 50.54 -28.04
C ALA A 54 -20.47 50.43 -29.31
N PRO A 55 -21.12 49.30 -29.68
CA PRO A 55 -20.92 47.88 -29.34
C PRO A 55 -20.70 46.98 -30.59
N THR A 56 -20.41 45.68 -30.42
CA THR A 56 -20.45 44.69 -31.54
C THR A 56 -21.13 43.37 -31.15
N HIS A 57 -21.98 42.87 -32.06
CA HIS A 57 -22.59 41.54 -31.96
C HIS A 57 -21.53 40.43 -32.08
N LEU A 58 -21.65 39.38 -31.26
CA LEU A 58 -21.05 38.07 -31.53
C LEU A 58 -22.11 36.97 -31.47
N CYS A 59 -21.94 35.97 -32.33
CA CYS A 59 -23.00 35.03 -32.71
C CYS A 59 -23.11 33.84 -31.76
N PHE A 60 -24.34 33.46 -31.39
CA PHE A 60 -24.63 32.21 -30.71
C PHE A 60 -24.28 31.01 -31.61
N LYS A 61 -23.23 30.28 -31.25
CA LYS A 61 -23.04 28.90 -31.73
C LYS A 61 -23.53 27.94 -30.66
N ALA A 62 -24.62 27.23 -30.94
CA ALA A 62 -25.09 26.14 -30.10
C ALA A 62 -24.05 25.01 -30.13
N PHE A 63 -23.50 24.66 -28.97
CA PHE A 63 -22.77 23.40 -28.82
C PHE A 63 -23.77 22.27 -28.67
N ALA A 64 -23.60 21.21 -29.46
CA ALA A 64 -24.45 20.03 -29.38
C ALA A 64 -24.28 19.36 -28.01
N SER A 65 -25.39 18.94 -27.41
CA SER A 65 -25.39 18.20 -26.15
C SER A 65 -24.66 16.88 -26.33
N SER A 66 -23.43 16.78 -25.82
CA SER A 66 -22.76 15.49 -25.65
C SER A 66 -23.57 14.66 -24.65
N SER A 67 -24.17 13.57 -25.13
CA SER A 67 -24.89 12.64 -24.27
C SER A 67 -23.91 12.08 -23.23
N SER A 68 -24.16 12.38 -21.96
CA SER A 68 -23.43 11.79 -20.84
C SER A 68 -23.66 10.29 -20.85
N SER A 69 -22.66 9.55 -21.34
CA SER A 69 -22.63 8.09 -21.28
C SER A 69 -22.62 7.68 -19.82
N SER A 70 -23.80 7.37 -19.28
CA SER A 70 -23.95 6.87 -17.92
C SER A 70 -23.03 5.67 -17.74
N PHE A 71 -22.02 5.80 -16.87
CA PHE A 71 -21.18 4.67 -16.50
C PHE A 71 -22.09 3.63 -15.84
N SER A 72 -22.37 2.56 -16.57
CA SER A 72 -23.16 1.44 -16.04
C SER A 72 -22.38 0.86 -14.86
N VAL A 73 -22.82 1.19 -13.65
CA VAL A 73 -22.26 0.64 -12.42
C VAL A 73 -22.72 -0.82 -12.36
N GLY A 74 -21.97 -1.68 -13.05
CA GLY A 74 -22.12 -3.12 -12.95
C GLY A 74 -22.08 -3.49 -11.47
N SER A 75 -23.05 -4.31 -11.03
CA SER A 75 -23.14 -4.73 -9.64
C SER A 75 -21.82 -5.38 -9.24
N ALA A 76 -21.05 -4.72 -8.39
CA ALA A 76 -19.73 -5.18 -8.00
C ALA A 76 -19.88 -6.55 -7.33
N GLU A 77 -19.33 -7.59 -7.93
CA GLU A 77 -19.35 -8.92 -7.33
C GLU A 77 -18.32 -8.95 -6.20
N TYR A 78 -18.68 -9.52 -5.05
CA TYR A 78 -17.83 -9.56 -3.86
C TYR A 78 -17.47 -10.98 -3.45
N THR A 79 -16.27 -11.14 -2.90
CA THR A 79 -15.85 -12.29 -2.10
C THR A 79 -15.77 -11.84 -0.63
N GLU A 80 -16.34 -12.62 0.29
CA GLU A 80 -16.25 -12.37 1.73
C GLU A 80 -15.07 -13.15 2.32
N GLU A 81 -14.23 -12.49 3.11
CA GLU A 81 -13.21 -13.19 3.90
C GLU A 81 -13.87 -13.85 5.11
N THR A 82 -13.83 -15.18 5.14
CA THR A 82 -14.60 -16.03 6.05
C THR A 82 -14.45 -15.67 7.53
N ALA A 83 -13.25 -15.31 7.98
CA ALA A 83 -12.94 -15.13 9.40
C ALA A 83 -13.23 -13.72 9.95
N THR A 84 -13.21 -12.70 9.10
CA THR A 84 -13.39 -11.28 9.48
C THR A 84 -14.71 -10.69 9.03
N LYS A 85 -15.32 -11.25 7.97
CA LYS A 85 -16.53 -10.74 7.28
C LYS A 85 -16.34 -9.46 6.47
N GLU A 86 -15.09 -9.05 6.25
CA GLU A 86 -14.77 -8.00 5.28
C GLU A 86 -14.97 -8.48 3.85
N LYS A 87 -15.38 -7.57 2.96
CA LYS A 87 -15.79 -7.89 1.58
C LYS A 87 -14.86 -7.23 0.55
N PHE A 88 -14.32 -8.06 -0.32
CA PHE A 88 -13.38 -7.69 -1.39
C PHE A 88 -14.12 -7.74 -2.71
N GLN A 89 -14.03 -6.68 -3.53
CA GLN A 89 -14.60 -6.71 -4.88
C GLN A 89 -13.80 -7.71 -5.73
N LYS A 90 -14.43 -8.44 -6.65
CA LYS A 90 -13.69 -9.38 -7.50
C LYS A 90 -12.79 -8.69 -8.55
N SER A 91 -13.00 -7.39 -8.79
CA SER A 91 -12.10 -6.58 -9.60
C SER A 91 -12.01 -5.14 -9.07
N LEU A 92 -10.85 -4.51 -9.23
CA LEU A 92 -10.57 -3.13 -8.79
C LEU A 92 -9.77 -2.37 -9.84
N SER A 93 -10.23 -1.15 -10.16
CA SER A 93 -9.39 -0.10 -10.75
C SER A 93 -8.73 0.70 -9.62
N LEU A 94 -7.41 0.88 -9.66
CA LEU A 94 -6.64 1.61 -8.65
C LEU A 94 -5.79 2.73 -9.26
N PRO A 95 -5.47 3.81 -8.51
CA PRO A 95 -4.58 4.86 -8.98
C PRO A 95 -3.24 4.31 -9.47
N GLY A 96 -2.84 4.71 -10.69
CA GLY A 96 -1.60 4.29 -11.33
C GLY A 96 -1.63 2.91 -12.01
N CYS A 97 -2.73 2.15 -11.92
CA CYS A 97 -2.91 0.95 -12.73
C CYS A 97 -3.49 1.31 -14.11
N SER A 98 -2.96 0.69 -15.16
CA SER A 98 -3.45 0.78 -16.53
C SER A 98 -4.65 -0.13 -16.82
N THR A 99 -4.86 -1.14 -15.99
CA THR A 99 -5.94 -2.14 -16.11
C THR A 99 -6.68 -2.35 -14.80
N SER A 100 -7.91 -2.88 -14.87
CA SER A 100 -8.63 -3.35 -13.68
C SER A 100 -8.04 -4.70 -13.24
N LEU A 101 -7.61 -4.77 -11.99
CA LEU A 101 -7.01 -5.98 -11.42
C LEU A 101 -8.11 -6.97 -11.01
N SER A 102 -7.82 -8.28 -11.01
CA SER A 102 -8.74 -9.32 -10.53
C SER A 102 -8.30 -9.91 -9.20
N LEU A 103 -9.25 -10.15 -8.30
CA LEU A 103 -9.04 -10.75 -6.98
C LEU A 103 -8.64 -12.23 -7.14
N LEU A 104 -7.46 -12.59 -6.62
CA LEU A 104 -6.88 -13.92 -6.69
C LEU A 104 -7.10 -14.75 -5.41
N GLY A 105 -7.21 -14.08 -4.26
CA GLY A 105 -7.47 -14.72 -2.97
C GLY A 105 -7.60 -13.72 -1.82
N THR A 106 -8.17 -14.17 -0.70
CA THR A 106 -8.41 -13.38 0.52
C THR A 106 -7.95 -14.12 1.76
N GLY A 107 -7.55 -13.39 2.80
CA GLY A 107 -7.20 -13.96 4.10
C GLY A 107 -7.15 -12.90 5.19
N TYR A 108 -6.64 -13.25 6.36
CA TYR A 108 -6.55 -12.34 7.50
C TYR A 108 -5.22 -12.49 8.23
N ARG A 109 -4.76 -11.43 8.90
CA ARG A 109 -3.67 -11.50 9.87
C ARG A 109 -4.24 -11.47 11.28
N GLU A 110 -3.76 -12.40 12.09
CA GLU A 110 -3.94 -12.42 13.53
C GLU A 110 -2.62 -12.09 14.21
N LYS A 111 -2.67 -11.41 15.36
CA LYS A 111 -1.53 -11.30 16.28
C LYS A 111 -1.96 -11.84 17.64
N VAL A 112 -1.21 -12.80 18.17
CA VAL A 112 -1.46 -13.34 19.51
C VAL A 112 -0.93 -12.35 20.54
N PHE A 113 -1.79 -11.96 21.48
CA PHE A 113 -1.43 -11.13 22.63
C PHE A 113 -1.59 -11.99 23.89
N ALA A 114 -0.44 -12.37 24.49
CA ALA A 114 -0.32 -13.38 25.52
C ALA A 114 -0.92 -14.74 25.11
N ILE A 115 -2.22 -14.95 25.39
CA ILE A 115 -2.95 -16.21 25.12
C ILE A 115 -4.04 -16.01 24.04
N ILE A 116 -4.45 -14.77 23.77
CA ILE A 116 -5.59 -14.47 22.91
C ILE A 116 -5.11 -14.04 21.52
N GLY A 117 -5.47 -14.82 20.50
CA GLY A 117 -5.37 -14.41 19.10
C GLY A 117 -6.35 -13.27 18.81
N VAL A 118 -5.86 -12.15 18.25
CA VAL A 118 -6.72 -11.03 17.84
C VAL A 118 -6.44 -10.62 16.39
N LYS A 119 -7.48 -10.71 15.58
CA LYS A 119 -7.48 -10.32 14.16
C LYS A 119 -7.14 -8.83 14.04
N VAL A 120 -6.19 -8.51 13.16
CA VAL A 120 -5.67 -7.14 12.94
C VAL A 120 -6.24 -6.56 11.66
N TYR A 121 -6.23 -7.34 10.58
CA TYR A 121 -6.80 -6.96 9.30
C TYR A 121 -7.27 -8.17 8.50
N ALA A 122 -8.21 -7.94 7.58
CA ALA A 122 -8.39 -8.77 6.39
C ALA A 122 -7.47 -8.28 5.27
N ALA A 123 -7.19 -9.12 4.29
CA ALA A 123 -6.40 -8.78 3.11
C ALA A 123 -6.87 -9.54 1.86
N GLY A 124 -6.67 -8.94 0.69
CA GLY A 124 -6.99 -9.51 -0.61
C GLY A 124 -5.87 -9.23 -1.62
N LEU A 125 -5.40 -10.26 -2.30
CA LEU A 125 -4.42 -10.15 -3.38
C LEU A 125 -5.13 -9.97 -4.72
N TYR A 126 -4.78 -8.91 -5.43
CA TYR A 126 -5.23 -8.60 -6.78
C TYR A 126 -4.07 -8.66 -7.77
N VAL A 127 -4.35 -9.13 -8.98
CA VAL A 127 -3.36 -9.24 -10.07
C VAL A 127 -3.94 -8.72 -11.39
N ASN A 128 -3.12 -8.09 -12.23
CA ASN A 128 -3.44 -7.89 -13.64
C ASN A 128 -3.65 -9.28 -14.29
N PRO A 129 -4.81 -9.56 -14.92
CA PRO A 129 -5.09 -10.88 -15.50
C PRO A 129 -4.03 -11.39 -16.49
N SER A 130 -3.26 -10.49 -17.12
CA SER A 130 -2.19 -10.82 -18.04
C SER A 130 -1.02 -11.59 -17.39
N ILE A 131 -0.87 -11.51 -16.06
CA ILE A 131 0.12 -12.29 -15.29
C ILE A 131 -0.13 -13.80 -15.47
N LEU A 132 -1.38 -14.24 -15.65
CA LEU A 132 -1.71 -15.66 -15.84
C LEU A 132 -1.01 -16.28 -17.07
N ASN A 133 -0.65 -15.46 -18.07
CA ASN A 133 0.09 -15.91 -19.25
C ASN A 133 1.55 -16.29 -18.93
N THR A 134 2.18 -15.63 -17.94
CA THR A 134 3.54 -15.96 -17.50
C THR A 134 3.57 -17.22 -16.63
N LEU A 135 2.43 -17.60 -16.04
CA LEU A 135 2.29 -18.77 -15.17
C LEU A 135 1.91 -20.07 -15.91
N SER A 136 2.07 -20.10 -17.24
CA SER A 136 1.71 -21.25 -18.08
C SER A 136 2.43 -22.57 -17.73
N THR A 137 3.65 -22.50 -17.17
CA THR A 137 4.44 -23.65 -16.70
C THR A 137 3.82 -24.39 -15.51
N TRP A 138 2.94 -23.74 -14.75
CA TRP A 138 2.31 -24.30 -13.54
C TRP A 138 0.86 -24.77 -13.78
N LYS A 139 0.43 -24.89 -15.04
CA LYS A 139 -0.91 -25.39 -15.38
C LYS A 139 -1.13 -26.82 -14.91
N GLY A 140 -2.36 -27.10 -14.47
CA GLY A 140 -2.78 -28.41 -13.96
C GLY A 140 -2.28 -28.76 -12.56
N GLN A 141 -1.44 -27.94 -11.92
CA GLN A 141 -0.98 -28.17 -10.54
C GLN A 141 -2.11 -27.97 -9.53
N SER A 142 -2.10 -28.78 -8.47
CA SER A 142 -3.02 -28.63 -7.35
C SER A 142 -2.69 -27.40 -6.50
N ALA A 143 -3.67 -26.94 -5.70
CA ALA A 143 -3.47 -25.80 -4.80
C ALA A 143 -2.36 -26.03 -3.76
N SER A 144 -2.08 -27.28 -3.36
CA SER A 144 -0.96 -27.58 -2.44
C SER A 144 0.39 -27.41 -3.13
N GLU A 145 0.53 -27.96 -4.34
CA GLU A 145 1.75 -27.82 -5.14
C GLU A 145 2.03 -26.34 -5.46
N ILE A 146 0.99 -25.57 -5.80
CA ILE A 146 1.10 -24.12 -6.02
C ILE A 146 1.46 -23.35 -4.73
N GLN A 147 0.90 -23.73 -3.57
CA GLN A 147 1.17 -23.05 -2.30
C GLN A 147 2.63 -23.22 -1.87
N ASP A 148 3.15 -24.43 -1.98
CA ASP A 148 4.48 -24.80 -1.49
C ASP A 148 5.59 -24.44 -2.52
N ASN A 149 5.22 -23.99 -3.73
CA ASN A 149 6.12 -23.58 -4.80
C ASN A 149 6.47 -22.08 -4.72
N SER A 150 7.56 -21.76 -4.01
CA SER A 150 8.09 -20.39 -3.89
C SER A 150 8.47 -19.76 -5.25
N ALA A 151 8.86 -20.57 -6.25
CA ALA A 151 9.18 -20.07 -7.59
C ALA A 151 7.94 -19.52 -8.35
N LEU A 152 6.73 -20.02 -8.06
CA LEU A 152 5.50 -19.48 -8.62
C LEU A 152 5.22 -18.07 -8.09
N PHE A 153 5.23 -17.89 -6.77
CA PHE A 153 5.02 -16.57 -6.16
C PHE A 153 6.14 -15.59 -6.51
N SER A 154 7.38 -16.06 -6.62
CA SER A 154 8.49 -15.28 -7.20
C SER A 154 8.21 -14.85 -8.64
N SER A 155 7.63 -15.72 -9.49
CA SER A 155 7.26 -15.37 -10.87
C SER A 155 6.13 -14.35 -10.96
N ILE A 156 5.16 -14.38 -10.02
CA ILE A 156 4.16 -13.33 -9.86
C ILE A 156 4.82 -12.00 -9.46
N PHE A 157 5.80 -12.04 -8.55
CA PHE A 157 6.55 -10.85 -8.14
C PHE A 157 7.34 -10.24 -9.32
N GLN A 158 8.13 -11.07 -10.02
CA GLN A 158 9.01 -10.67 -11.11
C GLN A 158 8.27 -10.23 -12.38
N ALA A 159 6.99 -10.57 -12.56
CA ALA A 159 6.19 -10.10 -13.68
C ALA A 159 6.09 -8.54 -13.66
N PRO A 160 6.48 -7.83 -14.75
CA PRO A 160 6.38 -6.37 -14.86
C PRO A 160 4.95 -5.96 -15.26
N LEU A 161 4.00 -6.32 -14.38
CA LEU A 161 2.57 -6.16 -14.53
C LEU A 161 1.98 -5.87 -13.15
N GLU A 162 0.90 -5.08 -13.11
CA GLU A 162 0.38 -4.57 -11.85
C GLU A 162 -0.21 -5.67 -10.96
N LYS A 163 0.02 -5.53 -9.67
CA LYS A 163 -0.53 -6.41 -8.61
C LYS A 163 -0.67 -5.58 -7.36
N SER A 164 -1.77 -5.77 -6.63
CA SER A 164 -2.07 -4.97 -5.45
C SER A 164 -2.51 -5.84 -4.28
N LEU A 165 -2.00 -5.54 -3.10
CA LEU A 165 -2.50 -6.06 -1.85
C LEU A 165 -3.41 -5.00 -1.21
N GLN A 166 -4.71 -5.27 -1.19
CA GLN A 166 -5.66 -4.53 -0.36
C GLN A 166 -5.60 -5.09 1.06
N ILE A 167 -5.43 -4.22 2.06
CA ILE A 167 -5.52 -4.52 3.49
C ILE A 167 -6.70 -3.73 4.06
N VAL A 168 -7.56 -4.39 4.83
CA VAL A 168 -8.74 -3.79 5.49
C VAL A 168 -8.59 -3.95 7.00
N LEU A 169 -8.40 -2.85 7.74
CA LEU A 169 -8.24 -2.94 9.19
C LEU A 169 -9.56 -3.29 9.87
N VAL A 170 -9.60 -4.41 10.60
CA VAL A 170 -10.82 -4.89 11.29
C VAL A 170 -10.96 -4.33 12.71
N ARG A 171 -9.99 -3.51 13.12
CA ARG A 171 -9.86 -2.84 14.42
C ARG A 171 -9.03 -1.57 14.26
N ASP A 172 -9.10 -0.68 15.24
CA ASP A 172 -8.15 0.43 15.35
C ASP A 172 -6.72 -0.06 15.57
N VAL A 173 -5.77 0.58 14.88
CA VAL A 173 -4.33 0.38 15.01
C VAL A 173 -3.65 1.75 14.95
N ASP A 174 -2.79 2.07 15.90
CA ASP A 174 -1.97 3.29 15.81
C ASP A 174 -1.00 3.20 14.62
N GLY A 175 -0.78 4.30 13.90
CA GLY A 175 0.07 4.33 12.71
C GLY A 175 1.52 3.94 12.98
N LYS A 176 2.06 4.27 14.16
CA LYS A 176 3.40 3.79 14.58
C LYS A 176 3.37 2.28 14.83
N THR A 177 2.36 1.77 15.54
CA THR A 177 2.16 0.34 15.84
C THR A 177 1.98 -0.50 14.56
N PHE A 178 1.33 0.05 13.52
CA PHE A 178 1.24 -0.59 12.20
C PHE A 178 2.61 -0.65 11.52
N TRP A 179 3.34 0.47 11.49
CA TRP A 179 4.68 0.51 10.90
C TRP A 179 5.67 -0.40 11.64
N ASP A 180 5.80 -0.28 12.97
CA ASP A 180 6.74 -1.08 13.76
C ASP A 180 6.55 -2.59 13.47
N ALA A 181 5.30 -3.06 13.42
CA ALA A 181 4.95 -4.45 13.17
C ALA A 181 5.07 -4.91 11.70
N LEU A 182 5.58 -4.03 10.83
CA LEU A 182 5.93 -4.25 9.41
C LEU A 182 7.44 -4.03 9.20
N ASP A 183 8.06 -3.09 9.91
CA ASP A 183 9.51 -2.91 10.07
C ASP A 183 10.16 -4.18 10.65
N ASP A 184 9.55 -4.74 11.71
CA ASP A 184 9.82 -6.07 12.28
C ASP A 184 9.81 -7.19 11.22
N ALA A 185 8.99 -7.04 10.18
CA ALA A 185 8.78 -8.06 9.16
C ALA A 185 9.69 -7.87 7.93
N ILE A 186 10.04 -6.62 7.59
CA ILE A 186 10.94 -6.26 6.48
C ILE A 186 12.41 -6.40 6.89
N SER A 187 12.80 -5.95 8.09
CA SER A 187 14.19 -5.91 8.54
C SER A 187 14.94 -7.25 8.43
N PRO A 188 14.35 -8.43 8.77
CA PRO A 188 15.01 -9.72 8.58
C PRO A 188 15.26 -10.11 7.11
N ARG A 189 14.58 -9.45 6.16
CA ARG A 189 14.62 -9.75 4.72
C ARG A 189 15.66 -8.88 3.99
N ILE A 190 15.89 -7.65 4.45
CA ILE A 190 16.90 -6.73 3.90
C ILE A 190 18.21 -6.84 4.70
N LYS A 191 19.08 -7.78 4.32
CA LYS A 191 20.34 -8.11 5.03
C LYS A 191 21.31 -6.93 5.20
N THR A 192 21.30 -6.01 4.24
CA THR A 192 22.10 -4.77 4.25
C THR A 192 21.30 -3.74 3.47
N ALA A 193 20.74 -2.74 4.14
CA ALA A 193 20.04 -1.65 3.47
C ALA A 193 21.04 -0.75 2.73
N THR A 194 20.70 -0.36 1.52
CA THR A 194 21.38 0.72 0.78
C THR A 194 20.71 2.07 1.11
N PRO A 195 21.35 3.22 0.83
CA PRO A 195 20.70 4.53 1.00
C PRO A 195 19.40 4.72 0.20
N ILE A 196 19.23 3.95 -0.89
CA ILE A 196 17.97 3.90 -1.67
C ILE A 196 16.89 3.19 -0.83
N ASP A 197 17.23 2.07 -0.19
CA ASP A 197 16.33 1.31 0.67
C ASP A 197 15.95 2.10 1.93
N GLU A 198 16.91 2.78 2.56
CA GLU A 198 16.67 3.67 3.71
C GLU A 198 15.72 4.82 3.34
N SER A 199 15.92 5.44 2.18
CA SER A 199 15.04 6.50 1.65
C SER A 199 13.63 5.97 1.34
N ALA A 200 13.54 4.79 0.72
CA ALA A 200 12.28 4.11 0.42
C ALA A 200 11.51 3.73 1.70
N LEU A 201 12.18 3.18 2.72
CA LEU A 201 11.60 2.85 4.02
C LEU A 201 11.17 4.11 4.79
N SER A 202 11.98 5.17 4.77
CA SER A 202 11.63 6.46 5.37
C SER A 202 10.38 7.08 4.72
N THR A 203 10.33 7.07 3.38
CA THR A 203 9.18 7.52 2.60
C THR A 203 7.93 6.71 2.95
N PHE A 204 8.02 5.38 2.91
CA PHE A 204 6.92 4.48 3.27
C PHE A 204 6.41 4.73 4.69
N ARG A 205 7.32 4.85 5.67
CA ARG A 205 7.00 5.11 7.07
C ARG A 205 6.25 6.44 7.24
N SER A 206 6.63 7.49 6.52
CA SER A 206 6.04 8.83 6.65
C SER A 206 4.51 8.86 6.41
N ILE A 207 4.00 7.97 5.54
CA ILE A 207 2.58 7.84 5.18
C ILE A 207 1.71 7.54 6.41
N PHE A 208 2.25 6.75 7.35
CA PHE A 208 1.56 6.26 8.54
C PHE A 208 1.88 7.09 9.79
N GLN A 209 2.90 7.94 9.76
CA GLN A 209 3.23 8.81 10.90
C GLN A 209 2.12 9.85 11.11
N GLY A 210 1.51 9.85 12.30
CA GLY A 210 0.40 10.75 12.64
C GLY A 210 -0.93 10.45 11.95
N ARG A 211 -0.99 9.53 10.97
CA ARG A 211 -2.25 9.13 10.32
C ARG A 211 -3.02 8.15 11.23
N PRO A 212 -4.26 8.46 11.66
CA PRO A 212 -5.06 7.54 12.46
C PRO A 212 -5.57 6.40 11.57
N LEU A 213 -5.18 5.15 11.86
CA LEU A 213 -5.68 3.98 11.14
C LEU A 213 -6.81 3.34 11.97
N LYS A 214 -8.04 3.48 11.47
CA LYS A 214 -9.26 3.07 12.17
C LYS A 214 -9.76 1.72 11.67
N LYS A 215 -10.68 1.08 12.40
CA LYS A 215 -11.50 0.02 11.80
C LYS A 215 -12.16 0.56 10.53
N GLY A 216 -12.03 -0.17 9.43
CA GLY A 216 -12.49 0.22 8.09
C GLY A 216 -11.44 0.92 7.23
N SER A 217 -10.31 1.38 7.80
CA SER A 217 -9.23 1.97 7.00
C SER A 217 -8.64 0.95 6.03
N LEU A 218 -8.40 1.43 4.81
CA LEU A 218 -7.95 0.66 3.67
C LEU A 218 -6.52 1.05 3.30
N ILE A 219 -5.63 0.08 3.17
CA ILE A 219 -4.24 0.28 2.75
C ILE A 219 -4.00 -0.55 1.49
N PHE A 220 -3.54 0.08 0.42
CA PHE A 220 -3.21 -0.56 -0.85
C PHE A 220 -1.71 -0.50 -1.08
N LEU A 221 -1.09 -1.67 -1.25
CA LEU A 221 0.31 -1.82 -1.67
C LEU A 221 0.30 -2.33 -3.12
N THR A 222 0.59 -1.46 -4.08
CA THR A 222 0.44 -1.75 -5.52
C THR A 222 1.79 -1.76 -6.21
N TRP A 223 2.34 -2.94 -6.46
CA TRP A 223 3.55 -3.10 -7.28
C TRP A 223 3.18 -2.89 -8.75
N LEU A 224 3.89 -1.99 -9.42
CA LEU A 224 3.80 -1.80 -10.88
C LEU A 224 4.80 -2.72 -11.59
N ASP A 225 5.99 -2.81 -11.02
CA ASP A 225 7.11 -3.65 -11.45
C ASP A 225 7.89 -4.14 -10.20
N PRO A 226 8.90 -5.00 -10.33
CA PRO A 226 9.65 -5.52 -9.19
C PRO A 226 10.41 -4.47 -8.36
N SER A 227 10.60 -3.25 -8.87
CA SER A 227 11.35 -2.16 -8.21
C SER A 227 10.48 -0.99 -7.72
N LYS A 228 9.27 -0.82 -8.29
CA LYS A 228 8.40 0.32 -8.06
C LYS A 228 7.03 -0.09 -7.50
N MET A 229 6.66 0.48 -6.37
CA MET A 229 5.38 0.25 -5.71
C MET A 229 4.70 1.57 -5.32
N LEU A 230 3.39 1.68 -5.57
CA LEU A 230 2.54 2.78 -5.12
C LEU A 230 1.87 2.40 -3.79
N VAL A 231 1.69 3.38 -2.92
CA VAL A 231 0.97 3.24 -1.65
C VAL A 231 -0.20 4.21 -1.61
N CYS A 232 -1.37 3.71 -1.21
CA CYS A 232 -2.56 4.53 -0.97
C CYS A 232 -3.22 4.11 0.36
N VAL A 233 -3.65 5.06 1.18
CA VAL A 233 -4.28 4.81 2.49
C VAL A 233 -5.56 5.64 2.64
N SER A 234 -6.72 4.99 2.48
CA SER A 234 -8.04 5.63 2.61
C SER A 234 -8.71 5.36 3.96
N SER A 235 -9.52 6.31 4.42
CA SER A 235 -10.52 6.10 5.48
C SER A 235 -11.72 5.29 5.01
N ASP A 236 -12.06 5.40 3.72
CA ASP A 236 -13.30 4.92 3.13
C ASP A 236 -13.15 4.73 1.61
N GLY A 237 -13.73 3.65 1.07
CA GLY A 237 -13.78 3.41 -0.37
C GLY A 237 -12.43 3.21 -1.08
N ILE A 238 -12.50 3.14 -2.41
CA ILE A 238 -11.34 3.00 -3.28
C ILE A 238 -10.64 4.38 -3.39
N PRO A 239 -9.32 4.48 -3.16
CA PRO A 239 -8.59 5.75 -3.23
C PRO A 239 -8.59 6.33 -4.65
N SER A 240 -8.67 7.65 -4.76
CA SER A 240 -8.61 8.39 -6.02
C SER A 240 -7.22 8.94 -6.36
N SER A 241 -6.32 8.97 -5.38
CA SER A 241 -4.93 9.45 -5.52
C SER A 241 -3.94 8.54 -4.83
N VAL A 242 -2.67 8.66 -5.21
CA VAL A 242 -1.53 7.95 -4.60
C VAL A 242 -0.97 8.79 -3.44
N ASP A 243 -0.71 8.20 -2.27
CA ASP A 243 -0.05 8.88 -1.15
C ASP A 243 1.48 8.93 -1.34
N ALA A 244 2.08 7.85 -1.85
CA ALA A 244 3.52 7.79 -2.13
C ALA A 244 3.89 6.79 -3.24
N THR A 245 5.05 7.02 -3.87
CA THR A 245 5.76 6.04 -4.70
C THR A 245 7.01 5.59 -3.96
N ILE A 246 7.27 4.28 -3.95
CA ILE A 246 8.41 3.62 -3.31
C ILE A 246 9.26 2.99 -4.40
N GLU A 247 10.53 3.37 -4.48
CA GLU A 247 11.48 2.92 -5.52
C GLU A 247 12.69 2.26 -4.86
N SER A 248 12.60 0.94 -4.67
CA SER A 248 13.65 0.08 -4.16
C SER A 248 13.26 -1.38 -4.39
N ALA A 249 14.04 -2.11 -5.20
CA ALA A 249 13.82 -3.54 -5.44
C ALA A 249 13.95 -4.40 -4.18
N ASN A 250 14.74 -3.97 -3.18
CA ASN A 250 14.88 -4.69 -1.91
C ASN A 250 13.63 -4.51 -1.05
N VAL A 251 13.10 -3.29 -0.94
CA VAL A 251 11.92 -2.96 -0.13
C VAL A 251 10.65 -3.54 -0.74
N THR A 252 10.45 -3.42 -2.05
CA THR A 252 9.30 -4.01 -2.75
C THR A 252 9.30 -5.53 -2.68
N SER A 253 10.47 -6.18 -2.83
CA SER A 253 10.63 -7.64 -2.71
C SER A 253 10.37 -8.11 -1.29
N ALA A 254 10.98 -7.46 -0.28
CA ALA A 254 10.76 -7.78 1.11
C ALA A 254 9.28 -7.62 1.51
N LEU A 255 8.61 -6.55 1.07
CA LEU A 255 7.17 -6.35 1.29
C LEU A 255 6.31 -7.44 0.64
N PHE A 256 6.69 -7.97 -0.52
CA PHE A 256 5.95 -9.08 -1.15
C PHE A 256 6.18 -10.39 -0.40
N ASP A 257 7.43 -10.68 -0.01
CA ASP A 257 7.80 -11.88 0.75
C ASP A 257 7.12 -11.95 2.14
N VAL A 258 6.89 -10.80 2.79
CA VAL A 258 6.10 -10.71 4.04
C VAL A 258 4.73 -11.38 3.92
N PHE A 259 4.10 -11.39 2.73
CA PHE A 259 2.79 -12.00 2.50
C PHE A 259 2.82 -13.33 1.73
N PHE A 260 3.83 -13.55 0.88
CA PHE A 260 3.86 -14.67 -0.06
C PHE A 260 5.13 -15.54 -0.02
N GLY A 261 6.10 -15.18 0.81
CA GLY A 261 7.31 -15.96 1.08
C GLY A 261 7.06 -17.23 1.87
N ASP A 262 8.14 -17.81 2.41
CA ASP A 262 8.09 -19.08 3.15
C ASP A 262 7.45 -18.94 4.55
N THR A 263 7.51 -17.73 5.12
CA THR A 263 6.93 -17.39 6.44
C THR A 263 5.94 -16.21 6.32
N PRO A 264 4.78 -16.41 5.69
CA PRO A 264 3.83 -15.34 5.40
C PRO A 264 3.07 -14.88 6.65
N VAL A 265 2.90 -13.57 6.83
CA VAL A 265 2.13 -13.00 7.97
C VAL A 265 0.62 -13.22 7.88
N SER A 266 0.14 -13.75 6.75
CA SER A 266 -1.21 -14.30 6.58
C SER A 266 -1.13 -15.59 5.75
N PRO A 267 -0.94 -16.76 6.41
CA PRO A 267 -0.94 -18.05 5.71
C PRO A 267 -2.26 -18.30 4.97
N SER A 268 -3.39 -17.87 5.54
CA SER A 268 -4.71 -17.95 4.93
C SER A 268 -4.80 -17.21 3.58
N LEU A 269 -4.14 -16.05 3.45
CA LEU A 269 -4.07 -15.32 2.18
C LEU A 269 -3.26 -16.07 1.12
N LYS A 270 -2.07 -16.60 1.48
CA LYS A 270 -1.23 -17.38 0.54
C LYS A 270 -1.95 -18.66 0.10
N THR A 271 -2.59 -19.37 1.02
CA THR A 271 -3.45 -20.53 0.72
C THR A 271 -4.62 -20.16 -0.19
N SER A 272 -5.32 -19.05 0.07
CA SER A 272 -6.46 -18.62 -0.77
C SER A 272 -6.00 -18.24 -2.19
N ALA A 273 -4.89 -17.51 -2.32
CA ALA A 273 -4.30 -17.18 -3.62
C ALA A 273 -3.88 -18.44 -4.40
N ALA A 274 -3.27 -19.43 -3.72
CA ALA A 274 -2.93 -20.72 -4.33
C ALA A 274 -4.15 -21.50 -4.83
N ASN A 275 -5.27 -21.48 -4.09
CA ASN A 275 -6.54 -22.07 -4.53
C ASN A 275 -7.15 -21.31 -5.73
N GLY A 276 -7.06 -19.99 -5.77
CA GLY A 276 -7.46 -19.17 -6.92
C GLY A 276 -6.65 -19.51 -8.17
N LEU A 277 -5.33 -19.55 -8.04
CA LEU A 277 -4.40 -19.96 -9.10
C LEU A 277 -4.71 -21.36 -9.63
N ALA A 278 -4.84 -22.37 -8.77
CA ALA A 278 -5.20 -23.74 -9.18
C ALA A 278 -6.60 -23.84 -9.82
N THR A 279 -7.49 -22.88 -9.55
CA THR A 279 -8.82 -22.81 -10.16
C THR A 279 -8.76 -22.22 -11.57
N ILE A 280 -7.84 -21.29 -11.82
CA ILE A 280 -7.69 -20.52 -13.07
C ILE A 280 -6.72 -21.19 -14.04
N LEU A 281 -5.61 -21.76 -13.55
CA LEU A 281 -4.54 -22.39 -14.32
C LEU A 281 -4.83 -23.88 -14.62
N LYS A 282 -6.06 -24.19 -15.03
CA LYS A 282 -6.45 -25.52 -15.49
C LYS A 282 -6.05 -25.78 -16.94
#